data_AF-A0A9X5CJV7-F1
#
_entry.id   AF-A0A9X5CJV7-F1
#
_cell.length_a   1.000
_cell.length_b   1.000
_cell.length_c   1.000
_cell.angle_alpha   90.00
_cell.angle_beta   90.00
_cell.angle_gamma   90.00
#
_symmetry.space_group_name_H-M   'P 1'
#
loop_
_entity.id
_entity.type
_entity.pdbx_description
1 polymer ?
#
loop_
_entity_poly.entity_id
_entity_poly.type
_entity_poly.pdbx_seq_one_letter_code
_entity_poly.pdbx_strand_id
1 'polypeptide(L)'
;HGERRGLPTAPDRTVLGPGAPALLIALTAAIDGDVLVPRPCASWWAPYARLLGRPVFHVPTPAESGGVPDPYALLETVGRMR
;
A
#
# COMPACT_ATOMS: atom_id res chain seq x y z
N HIS A 1 17.68 -18.67 -12.11
CA HIS A 1 16.32 -18.30 -12.58
C HIS A 1 15.82 -17.18 -11.70
N GLY A 2 15.32 -16.09 -12.28
CA GLY A 2 15.06 -14.83 -11.56
C GLY A 2 13.93 -14.98 -10.55
N GLU A 3 14.26 -15.31 -9.31
CA GLU A 3 13.34 -15.34 -8.18
C GLU A 3 13.92 -14.50 -7.03
N ARG A 4 13.04 -13.84 -6.27
CA ARG A 4 13.40 -13.09 -5.08
C ARG A 4 12.45 -13.43 -3.95
N ARG A 5 12.98 -13.92 -2.83
CA ARG A 5 12.18 -14.34 -1.65
C ARG A 5 11.12 -15.40 -2.01
N GLY A 6 11.45 -16.32 -2.91
CA GLY A 6 10.52 -17.37 -3.37
C GLY A 6 9.42 -16.89 -4.31
N LEU A 7 9.48 -15.64 -4.78
CA LEU A 7 8.54 -15.09 -5.77
C LEU A 7 9.20 -15.00 -7.16
N PRO A 8 8.49 -15.36 -8.24
CA PRO A 8 8.98 -15.17 -9.61
C PRO A 8 9.22 -13.69 -9.92
N THR A 9 10.41 -13.37 -10.43
CA THR A 9 10.82 -12.02 -10.87
C THR A 9 11.34 -12.07 -12.30
N ALA A 10 10.51 -12.62 -13.21
CA ALA A 10 10.79 -12.60 -14.64
C ALA A 10 10.76 -11.15 -15.18
N PRO A 11 11.43 -10.86 -16.31
CA PRO A 11 11.51 -9.50 -16.86
C PRO A 11 10.15 -8.84 -17.12
N ASP A 12 9.14 -9.62 -17.52
CA ASP A 12 7.75 -9.17 -17.74
C ASP A 12 7.00 -8.83 -16.44
N ARG A 13 7.57 -9.20 -15.28
CA ARG A 13 7.00 -8.98 -13.94
C ARG A 13 7.82 -8.02 -13.09
N THR A 14 8.83 -7.38 -13.68
CA THR A 14 9.76 -6.49 -12.97
C THR A 14 9.81 -5.13 -13.63
N VAL A 15 9.68 -4.07 -12.82
CA VAL A 15 9.78 -2.68 -13.29
C VAL A 15 10.93 -1.99 -12.57
N LEU A 16 11.73 -1.22 -13.33
CA LEU A 16 12.76 -0.34 -12.81
C LEU A 16 12.25 1.11 -12.82
N GLY A 17 12.49 1.84 -11.75
CA GLY A 17 12.11 3.25 -11.65
C GLY A 17 12.91 3.99 -10.60
N PRO A 18 12.74 5.33 -10.50
CA PRO A 18 13.55 6.19 -9.63
C PRO A 18 13.09 6.11 -8.16
N GLY A 19 13.27 4.93 -7.55
CA GLY A 19 12.95 4.66 -6.15
C GLY A 19 11.53 4.17 -5.88
N ALA A 20 11.30 3.72 -4.65
CA ALA A 20 10.04 3.10 -4.24
C ALA A 20 8.82 4.02 -4.32
N PRO A 21 8.87 5.31 -3.92
CA PRO A 21 7.68 6.18 -3.97
C PRO A 21 7.16 6.39 -5.39
N ALA A 22 8.06 6.58 -6.37
CA ALA A 22 7.70 6.76 -7.77
C ALA A 22 7.08 5.49 -8.38
N LEU A 23 7.60 4.32 -8.04
CA LEU A 23 7.03 3.04 -8.48
C LEU A 23 5.65 2.78 -7.84
N LEU A 24 5.48 3.11 -6.55
CA LEU A 24 4.22 2.86 -5.85
C LEU A 24 3.11 3.81 -6.27
N ILE A 25 3.40 5.09 -6.57
CA ILE A 25 2.39 5.99 -7.14
C ILE A 25 1.99 5.55 -8.56
N ALA A 26 2.96 5.11 -9.39
CA ALA A 26 2.65 4.59 -10.73
C ALA A 26 1.79 3.32 -10.66
N LEU A 27 2.10 2.40 -9.74
CA LEU A 27 1.29 1.21 -9.49
C LEU A 27 -0.14 1.60 -9.04
N THR A 28 -0.25 2.51 -8.07
CA THR A 28 -1.55 2.98 -7.55
C THR A 28 -2.38 3.67 -8.64
N ALA A 29 -1.74 4.34 -9.60
CA ALA A 29 -2.44 4.95 -10.73
C ALA A 29 -2.90 3.93 -11.78
N ALA A 30 -2.20 2.79 -11.88
CA ALA A 30 -2.51 1.72 -12.83
C ALA A 30 -3.61 0.77 -12.33
N ILE A 31 -3.85 0.72 -11.02
CA ILE A 31 -4.89 -0.11 -10.39
C ILE A 31 -6.01 0.77 -9.85
N ASP A 32 -7.25 0.31 -9.93
CA ASP A 32 -8.39 0.99 -9.32
C ASP A 32 -8.59 0.55 -7.86
N GLY A 33 -9.33 1.35 -7.08
CA GLY A 33 -9.74 1.03 -5.72
C GLY A 33 -9.28 2.01 -4.64
N ASP A 34 -9.89 1.83 -3.47
CA ASP A 34 -9.61 2.60 -2.25
C ASP A 34 -8.31 2.15 -1.59
N VAL A 35 -7.63 3.09 -0.93
CA VAL A 35 -6.32 2.84 -0.32
C VAL A 35 -6.44 2.76 1.20
N LEU A 36 -6.08 1.61 1.75
CA LEU A 36 -5.88 1.42 3.19
C LEU A 36 -4.41 1.63 3.55
N VAL A 37 -4.14 2.44 4.58
CA VAL A 37 -2.77 2.69 5.06
C VAL A 37 -2.68 2.49 6.58
N PRO A 38 -1.59 1.91 7.12
CA PRO A 38 -1.36 1.86 8.56
C PRO A 38 -1.26 3.27 9.17
N ARG A 39 -1.42 3.35 10.49
CA ARG A 39 -1.09 4.57 11.26
C ARG A 39 -0.14 4.18 12.39
N PRO A 40 1.14 4.64 12.35
CA PRO A 40 1.74 5.53 11.34
C PRO A 40 2.08 4.83 10.01
N CYS A 41 2.19 5.59 8.91
CA CYS A 41 2.70 5.14 7.61
C CYS A 41 3.79 6.08 7.10
N ALA A 42 4.47 5.68 6.01
CA ALA A 42 5.37 6.57 5.29
C ALA A 42 4.64 7.87 4.89
N SER A 43 5.25 9.02 5.18
CA SER A 43 4.63 10.34 5.07
C SER A 43 4.15 10.70 3.66
N TRP A 44 4.75 10.10 2.63
CA TRP A 44 4.42 10.33 1.22
C TRP A 44 3.21 9.52 0.72
N TRP A 45 2.81 8.44 1.41
CA TRP A 45 1.82 7.50 0.88
C TRP A 45 0.42 8.11 0.78
N ALA A 46 -0.10 8.63 1.89
CA ALA A 46 -1.44 9.19 1.93
C ALA A 46 -1.62 10.43 1.02
N PRO A 47 -0.66 11.37 0.93
CA PRO A 47 -0.71 12.46 -0.05
C PRO A 47 -0.73 11.97 -1.51
N TYR A 48 0.06 10.96 -1.86
CA TYR A 48 0.13 10.45 -3.24
C TYR A 48 -1.16 9.76 -3.69
N ALA A 49 -1.76 8.95 -2.82
CA ALA A 49 -3.05 8.34 -3.12
C ALA A 49 -4.15 9.41 -3.31
N ARG A 50 -4.18 10.45 -2.46
CA ARG A 50 -5.12 11.58 -2.62
C ARG A 50 -4.88 12.38 -3.90
N LEU A 51 -3.62 12.56 -4.32
CA LEU A 51 -3.30 13.21 -5.59
C LEU A 51 -3.89 12.47 -6.80
N LEU A 52 -3.99 11.14 -6.72
CA LEU A 52 -4.64 10.29 -7.72
C LEU A 52 -6.18 10.22 -7.57
N GLY A 53 -6.76 11.08 -6.72
CA GLY A 53 -8.19 11.09 -6.43
C GLY A 53 -8.69 9.85 -5.70
N ARG A 54 -7.80 9.06 -5.09
CA ARG A 54 -8.16 7.85 -4.35
C ARG A 54 -8.57 8.20 -2.91
N PRO A 55 -9.70 7.68 -2.40
CA PRO A 55 -9.99 7.71 -0.98
C PRO A 55 -8.89 6.99 -0.18
N VAL A 56 -8.53 7.56 0.97
CA VAL A 56 -7.50 7.01 1.86
C VAL A 56 -8.06 6.81 3.25
N PHE A 57 -8.00 5.57 3.73
CA PHE A 57 -8.49 5.17 5.05
C PHE A 57 -7.34 4.65 5.90
N HIS A 58 -7.21 5.21 7.10
CA HIS A 58 -6.16 4.81 8.02
C HIS A 58 -6.62 3.69 8.94
N VAL A 59 -5.78 2.66 9.07
CA VAL A 59 -5.99 1.54 9.99
C VAL A 59 -5.02 1.67 11.16
N PRO A 60 -5.52 1.67 12.42
CA PRO A 60 -4.66 1.69 13.61
C PRO A 60 -3.63 0.57 13.59
N THR A 61 -2.40 0.88 14.00
CA THR A 61 -1.31 -0.08 14.14
C THR A 61 -0.83 -0.04 15.60
N PRO A 62 -1.20 -1.04 16.42
CA PRO A 62 -0.79 -1.10 17.83
C PRO A 62 0.74 -1.13 17.93
N ALA A 63 1.29 -0.50 18.97
CA ALA A 63 2.74 -0.36 19.14
C ALA A 63 3.44 -1.72 19.31
N GLU A 64 2.75 -2.67 19.94
CA GLU A 64 3.16 -4.04 20.17
C GLU A 64 3.14 -4.92 18.91
N SER A 65 2.50 -4.47 17.82
CA SER A 65 2.27 -5.28 16.61
C SER A 65 3.41 -5.22 15.59
N GLY A 66 4.52 -4.55 15.89
CA GLY A 66 5.69 -4.49 14.99
C GLY A 66 5.41 -3.81 13.64
N GLY A 67 4.39 -2.95 13.57
CA GLY A 67 3.99 -2.29 12.32
C GLY A 67 2.84 -2.96 11.56
N VAL A 68 2.31 -4.09 12.06
CA VAL A 68 1.14 -4.77 11.46
C VAL A 68 -0.15 -4.08 11.92
N PRO A 69 -1.05 -3.66 11.00
CA PRO A 69 -2.34 -3.10 11.37
C PRO A 69 -3.17 -4.05 12.23
N ASP A 70 -3.96 -3.51 13.15
CA ASP A 70 -4.90 -4.33 13.93
C ASP A 70 -5.89 -5.03 12.98
N PRO A 71 -6.02 -6.37 13.03
CA PRO A 71 -6.82 -7.12 12.07
C PRO A 71 -8.33 -6.85 12.21
N TYR A 72 -8.81 -6.53 13.42
CA TYR A 72 -10.22 -6.23 13.63
C TYR A 72 -10.56 -4.81 13.16
N ALA A 73 -9.72 -3.84 13.47
CA ALA A 73 -9.85 -2.46 13.00
C ALA A 73 -9.70 -2.39 11.47
N LEU A 74 -8.88 -3.26 10.87
CA LEU A 74 -8.78 -3.41 9.42
C LEU A 74 -10.14 -3.83 8.84
N LEU A 75 -10.71 -4.93 9.33
CA LEU A 75 -11.99 -5.46 8.87
C LEU A 75 -13.14 -4.47 9.10
N GLU A 76 -13.17 -3.80 10.25
CA GLU A 76 -14.14 -2.76 10.56
C GLU A 76 -14.02 -1.56 9.60
N THR A 77 -12.78 -1.19 9.23
CA THR A 77 -12.55 -0.10 8.28
C THR A 77 -13.01 -0.49 6.87
N VAL A 78 -12.73 -1.70 6.43
CA VAL A 78 -13.27 -2.22 5.15
C VAL A 78 -14.79 -2.25 5.17
N GLY A 79 -15.42 -2.67 6.27
CA GLY A 79 -16.89 -2.67 6.40
C GLY A 79 -17.53 -1.28 6.37
N ARG A 80 -16.75 -0.21 6.63
CA ARG A 80 -17.19 1.18 6.52
C ARG A 80 -16.98 1.77 5.12
N MET A 81 -16.13 1.16 4.29
CA MET A 81 -15.97 1.53 2.89
C MET A 81 -17.22 1.08 2.14
N ARG A 82 -17.78 1.96 1.31
CA ARG A 82 -18.97 1.71 0.51
C ARG A 82 -18.63 1.77 -0.96
#